data_AF-A0A522DW58-F1
#
_entry.id   AF-A0A522DW58-F1
#
_cell.length_a   1.000
_cell.length_b   1.000
_cell.length_c   1.000
_cell.angle_alpha   90.00
_cell.angle_beta   90.00
_cell.angle_gamma   90.00
#
_symmetry.space_group_name_H-M   'P 1'
#
loop_
_entity.id
_entity.type
_entity.pdbx_description
1 polymer ?
#
loop_
_entity_poly.entity_id
_entity_poly.type
_entity_poly.pdbx_seq_one_letter_code
_entity_poly.pdbx_strand_id
1 'polypeptide(L)'
;MSASSWPTRFLKPVGTRAYLRIYWGGPAEYVVAGEAADPCPNGYGKGHVGIHNAQVHLMDSPVCNDWELGGSASEYDESRWPTTCDHCPAQAPPQTVHKRCCAAPDCTQTRPVVMRQVFRRTLYEVQGESPPVQRIRAELEIGDMYYATWFDCEQRAGNCHHGWINCDGKHLMVVLPNGREWDVSGRASNCTLKDDNVHRCWVRHGDPESGNVHVDKAGLTCSAGAGSIQ
;
A
#
# COMPACT_ATOMS: atom_id res chain seq x y z
N MET A 1 -14.81 27.39 4.91
CA MET A 1 -15.02 25.93 4.91
C MET A 1 -14.91 25.48 6.35
N SER A 2 -15.96 24.91 6.95
CA SER A 2 -15.83 24.32 8.29
C SER A 2 -14.83 23.17 8.20
N ALA A 3 -13.85 23.13 9.10
CA ALA A 3 -12.95 21.99 9.20
C ALA A 3 -13.78 20.78 9.64
N SER A 4 -14.12 19.89 8.70
CA SER A 4 -14.69 18.60 9.04
C SER A 4 -13.64 17.85 9.85
N SER A 5 -13.93 17.54 11.11
CA SER A 5 -13.11 16.63 11.90
C SER A 5 -13.33 15.21 11.37
N TRP A 6 -12.29 14.60 10.82
CA TRP A 6 -12.30 13.18 10.50
C TRP A 6 -12.05 12.38 11.78
N PRO A 7 -12.78 11.29 12.03
CA PRO A 7 -12.46 10.41 13.15
C PRO A 7 -11.04 9.86 12.96
N THR A 8 -10.18 10.05 13.95
CA THR A 8 -8.83 9.48 13.96
C THR A 8 -8.82 8.24 14.83
N ARG A 9 -8.21 7.17 14.33
CA ARG A 9 -8.10 5.89 15.05
C ARG A 9 -6.71 5.36 14.91
N PHE A 10 -6.16 4.86 16.01
CA PHE A 10 -4.92 4.12 15.95
C PHE A 10 -5.19 2.62 15.81
N LEU A 11 -4.50 2.00 14.88
CA LEU A 11 -4.65 0.61 14.51
C LEU A 11 -3.42 -0.20 14.92
N LYS A 12 -3.66 -1.34 15.55
CA LYS A 12 -2.63 -2.31 15.92
C LYS A 12 -2.62 -3.46 14.90
N PRO A 13 -1.45 -3.87 14.39
CA PRO A 13 -1.35 -5.06 13.56
C PRO A 13 -1.64 -6.31 14.42
N VAL A 14 -2.48 -7.21 13.91
CA VAL A 14 -2.93 -8.42 14.61
C VAL A 14 -2.76 -9.70 13.79
N GLY A 15 -2.29 -9.59 12.55
CA GLY A 15 -2.05 -10.76 11.71
C GLY A 15 -1.73 -10.40 10.27
N THR A 16 -1.77 -11.43 9.42
CA THR A 16 -1.55 -11.33 7.98
C THR A 16 -2.65 -12.10 7.26
N ARG A 17 -3.15 -11.55 6.16
CA ARG A 17 -4.08 -12.21 5.25
C ARG A 17 -3.43 -12.41 3.90
N ALA A 18 -3.50 -13.63 3.39
CA ALA A 18 -3.05 -13.98 2.05
C ALA A 18 -4.24 -14.06 1.07
N TYR A 19 -3.97 -13.67 -0.17
CA TYR A 19 -4.88 -13.73 -1.30
C TYR A 19 -4.16 -14.32 -2.50
N LEU A 20 -4.89 -15.09 -3.31
CA LEU A 20 -4.48 -15.31 -4.69
C LEU A 20 -4.96 -14.10 -5.48
N ARG A 21 -4.01 -13.33 -6.02
CA ARG A 21 -4.27 -12.09 -6.73
C ARG A 21 -3.80 -12.21 -8.17
N ILE A 22 -4.67 -11.82 -9.09
CA ILE A 22 -4.28 -11.57 -10.48
C ILE A 22 -4.48 -10.10 -10.84
N TYR A 23 -3.67 -9.62 -11.77
CA TYR A 23 -3.89 -8.34 -12.43
C TYR A 23 -3.50 -8.43 -13.90
N TRP A 24 -4.26 -7.73 -14.75
CA TRP A 24 -4.07 -7.72 -16.21
C TRP A 24 -4.48 -6.37 -16.79
N GLY A 25 -4.26 -6.18 -18.10
CA GLY A 25 -4.46 -4.89 -18.76
C GLY A 25 -3.24 -3.98 -18.66
N GLY A 26 -3.44 -2.68 -18.84
CA GLY A 26 -2.42 -1.65 -18.84
C GLY A 26 -2.82 -0.42 -19.66
N PRO A 27 -2.05 0.68 -19.58
CA PRO A 27 -2.31 1.87 -20.38
C PRO A 27 -2.29 1.56 -21.87
N ALA A 28 -2.99 2.37 -22.67
CA ALA A 28 -3.21 2.19 -24.11
C ALA A 28 -1.93 1.91 -24.93
N GLU A 29 -0.78 2.38 -24.46
CA GLU A 29 0.55 2.11 -25.03
C GLU A 29 0.98 0.64 -25.01
N TYR A 30 0.30 -0.22 -24.24
CA TYR A 30 0.50 -1.68 -24.20
C TYR A 30 -0.63 -2.48 -24.85
N VAL A 31 -1.63 -1.80 -25.42
CA VAL A 31 -2.73 -2.41 -26.14
C VAL A 31 -2.30 -2.57 -27.60
N VAL A 32 -2.64 -3.70 -28.23
CA VAL A 32 -2.36 -3.91 -29.66
C VAL A 32 -3.01 -2.76 -30.43
N ALA A 33 -2.28 -2.14 -31.36
CA ALA A 33 -2.75 -0.98 -32.10
C ALA A 33 -4.15 -1.25 -32.72
N GLY A 34 -5.18 -0.55 -32.21
CA GLY A 34 -6.57 -0.68 -32.68
C GLY A 34 -7.60 -1.07 -31.63
N GLU A 35 -7.21 -1.51 -30.44
CA GLU A 35 -8.15 -1.76 -29.33
C GLU A 35 -8.20 -0.58 -28.37
N ALA A 36 -9.41 -0.17 -27.96
CA ALA A 36 -9.59 0.89 -26.97
C ALA A 36 -9.06 0.42 -25.61
N ALA A 37 -8.45 1.33 -24.83
CA ALA A 37 -8.06 1.03 -23.46
C ALA A 37 -9.29 0.56 -22.67
N ASP A 38 -9.17 -0.58 -21.97
CA ASP A 38 -10.25 -1.13 -21.19
C ASP A 38 -10.66 -0.14 -20.08
N PRO A 39 -11.95 0.25 -19.96
CA PRO A 39 -12.38 1.30 -19.04
C PRO A 39 -12.47 0.85 -17.58
N CYS A 40 -11.68 -0.14 -17.14
CA CYS A 40 -11.69 -0.59 -15.76
C CYS A 40 -11.52 0.61 -14.80
N PRO A 41 -12.53 0.88 -13.94
CA PRO A 41 -12.59 2.13 -13.21
C PRO A 41 -11.54 2.24 -12.10
N ASN A 42 -10.96 1.13 -11.62
CA ASN A 42 -10.02 1.11 -10.49
C ASN A 42 -9.13 -0.15 -10.47
N GLY A 43 -8.18 -0.27 -11.40
CA GLY A 43 -7.33 -1.46 -11.52
C GLY A 43 -6.30 -1.69 -10.44
N TYR A 44 -5.76 -0.62 -9.88
CA TYR A 44 -4.60 -0.70 -9.00
C TYR A 44 -4.67 0.44 -7.98
N GLY A 45 -5.66 0.38 -7.10
CA GLY A 45 -5.99 1.51 -6.23
C GLY A 45 -6.57 2.69 -7.02
N LYS A 46 -6.90 3.78 -6.31
CA LYS A 46 -7.50 4.98 -6.90
C LYS A 46 -6.53 5.61 -7.92
N GLY A 47 -6.92 5.63 -9.20
CA GLY A 47 -6.26 6.45 -10.23
C GLY A 47 -5.52 5.73 -11.37
N HIS A 48 -5.43 4.39 -11.36
CA HIS A 48 -4.83 3.62 -12.47
C HIS A 48 -5.92 3.00 -13.35
N VAL A 49 -6.40 3.76 -14.33
CA VAL A 49 -7.39 3.31 -15.33
C VAL A 49 -6.77 2.22 -16.22
N GLY A 50 -7.56 1.21 -16.58
CA GLY A 50 -7.18 0.20 -17.58
C GLY A 50 -6.33 -0.97 -17.09
N ILE A 51 -6.05 -1.04 -15.78
CA ILE A 51 -5.60 -2.27 -15.15
C ILE A 51 -6.84 -2.95 -14.56
N HIS A 52 -6.90 -4.28 -14.55
CA HIS A 52 -7.90 -5.06 -13.84
C HIS A 52 -7.23 -5.76 -12.67
N ASN A 53 -7.98 -5.97 -11.61
CA ASN A 53 -7.54 -6.68 -10.44
C ASN A 53 -8.64 -7.64 -10.00
N ALA A 54 -8.24 -8.85 -9.64
CA ALA A 54 -9.12 -9.84 -9.03
C ALA A 54 -8.41 -10.53 -7.88
N GLN A 55 -9.11 -10.76 -6.77
CA GLN A 55 -8.56 -11.39 -5.58
C GLN A 55 -9.53 -12.42 -5.02
N VAL A 56 -8.98 -13.57 -4.62
CA VAL A 56 -9.70 -14.53 -3.79
C VAL A 56 -8.94 -14.73 -2.49
N HIS A 57 -9.67 -14.70 -1.38
CA HIS A 57 -9.12 -14.97 -0.06
C HIS A 57 -8.53 -16.38 -0.04
N LEU A 58 -7.33 -16.51 0.53
CA LEU A 58 -6.65 -17.78 0.65
C LEU A 58 -6.65 -18.26 2.10
N MET A 59 -6.08 -17.47 3.02
CA MET A 59 -5.99 -17.80 4.44
C MET A 59 -5.57 -16.59 5.27
N ASP A 60 -5.77 -16.70 6.60
CA ASP A 60 -5.32 -15.73 7.61
C ASP A 60 -4.30 -16.40 8.55
N SER A 61 -3.37 -15.59 9.06
CA SER A 61 -2.39 -15.96 10.08
C SER A 61 -2.45 -14.94 11.22
N PRO A 62 -2.40 -15.37 12.49
CA PRO A 62 -2.25 -14.44 13.62
C PRO A 62 -0.84 -13.82 13.67
N VAL A 63 0.09 -14.30 12.86
CA VAL A 63 1.45 -13.75 12.76
C VAL A 63 1.43 -12.50 11.90
N CYS A 64 1.90 -11.38 12.44
CA CYS A 64 2.06 -10.14 11.69
C CYS A 64 3.25 -10.27 10.73
N ASN A 65 3.11 -9.76 9.51
CA ASN A 65 4.13 -9.81 8.45
C ASN A 65 4.61 -11.24 8.15
N ASP A 66 3.68 -12.19 8.09
CA ASP A 66 3.95 -13.58 7.73
C ASP A 66 4.24 -13.68 6.22
N TRP A 67 5.51 -13.47 5.85
CA TRP A 67 5.97 -13.43 4.46
C TRP A 67 5.88 -14.77 3.72
N GLU A 68 5.78 -15.87 4.48
CA GLU A 68 5.65 -17.22 3.93
C GLU A 68 4.19 -17.66 3.81
N LEU A 69 3.24 -16.90 4.39
CA LEU A 69 1.81 -17.24 4.38
C LEU A 69 1.31 -17.45 2.95
N GLY A 70 0.75 -18.64 2.69
CA GLY A 70 0.23 -19.00 1.37
C GLY A 70 1.30 -19.36 0.32
N GLY A 71 2.58 -19.47 0.68
CA GLY A 71 3.62 -20.03 -0.19
C GLY A 71 3.84 -19.27 -1.51
N SER A 72 4.18 -20.03 -2.56
CA SER A 72 4.50 -19.49 -3.89
C SER A 72 3.32 -19.58 -4.87
N ALA A 73 3.26 -18.68 -5.85
CA ALA A 73 2.18 -18.69 -6.84
C ALA A 73 2.14 -19.98 -7.69
N SER A 74 3.29 -20.64 -7.88
CA SER A 74 3.39 -21.90 -8.64
C SER A 74 2.76 -23.11 -7.96
N GLU A 75 2.41 -23.02 -6.68
CA GLU A 75 1.79 -24.12 -5.92
C GLU A 75 0.29 -24.27 -6.19
N TYR A 76 -0.33 -23.29 -6.86
CA TYR A 76 -1.78 -23.24 -7.07
C TYR A 76 -2.16 -23.59 -8.49
N ASP A 77 -3.12 -24.50 -8.62
CA ASP A 77 -3.71 -24.84 -9.91
C ASP A 77 -4.53 -23.68 -10.51
N GLU A 78 -4.71 -23.71 -11.83
CA GLU A 78 -5.42 -22.66 -12.58
C GLU A 78 -6.85 -22.40 -12.08
N SER A 79 -7.53 -23.42 -11.54
CA SER A 79 -8.92 -23.30 -11.09
C SER A 79 -9.07 -22.53 -9.79
N ARG A 80 -7.98 -22.34 -9.04
CA ARG A 80 -7.95 -21.58 -7.78
C ARG A 80 -7.88 -20.08 -8.01
N TRP A 81 -7.40 -19.64 -9.17
CA TRP A 81 -7.22 -18.21 -9.45
C TRP A 81 -8.56 -17.55 -9.80
N PRO A 82 -8.81 -16.32 -9.32
CA PRO A 82 -10.03 -15.61 -9.68
C PRO A 82 -9.98 -15.25 -11.17
N THR A 83 -11.12 -15.31 -11.85
CA THR A 83 -11.20 -15.13 -13.31
C THR A 83 -11.92 -13.86 -13.75
N THR A 84 -12.57 -13.15 -12.82
CA THR A 84 -13.37 -11.95 -13.09
C THR A 84 -12.85 -10.79 -12.27
N CYS A 85 -12.79 -9.58 -12.84
CA CYS A 85 -12.32 -8.40 -12.13
C CYS A 85 -13.24 -8.05 -10.95
N ASP A 86 -12.66 -7.64 -9.82
CA ASP A 86 -13.41 -7.24 -8.62
C ASP A 86 -14.23 -5.95 -8.82
N HIS A 87 -13.96 -5.20 -9.90
CA HIS A 87 -14.50 -3.86 -10.13
C HIS A 87 -15.28 -3.72 -11.44
N CYS A 88 -15.25 -4.73 -12.32
CA CYS A 88 -15.99 -4.72 -13.58
C CYS A 88 -16.22 -6.15 -14.10
N PRO A 89 -17.12 -6.36 -15.06
CA PRO A 89 -17.41 -7.70 -15.60
C PRO A 89 -16.27 -8.36 -16.42
N ALA A 90 -15.15 -7.67 -16.62
CA ALA A 90 -14.05 -8.16 -17.46
C ALA A 90 -13.47 -9.49 -16.95
N GLN A 91 -13.17 -10.39 -17.88
CA GLN A 91 -12.57 -11.69 -17.61
C GLN A 91 -11.05 -11.64 -17.77
N ALA A 92 -10.35 -12.39 -16.94
CA ALA A 92 -8.92 -12.56 -17.03
C ALA A 92 -8.56 -13.34 -18.30
N PRO A 93 -7.58 -12.88 -19.10
CA PRO A 93 -7.05 -13.66 -20.21
C PRO A 93 -6.46 -15.00 -19.74
N PRO A 94 -6.43 -16.02 -20.61
CA PRO A 94 -5.68 -17.25 -20.33
C PRO A 94 -4.20 -16.98 -20.06
N GLN A 95 -3.55 -17.77 -19.20
CA GLN A 95 -2.13 -17.63 -18.88
C GLN A 95 -1.20 -17.75 -20.10
N THR A 96 -1.65 -18.48 -21.11
CA THR A 96 -0.91 -18.69 -22.35
C THR A 96 -0.79 -17.42 -23.19
N VAL A 97 -1.56 -16.37 -22.91
CA VAL A 97 -1.49 -15.11 -23.63
C VAL A 97 -0.29 -14.29 -23.14
N HIS A 98 0.64 -14.05 -24.07
CA HIS A 98 1.84 -13.27 -23.83
C HIS A 98 1.85 -12.02 -24.72
N LYS A 99 2.43 -10.92 -24.22
CA LYS A 99 2.67 -9.69 -24.98
C LYS A 99 4.15 -9.40 -25.10
N ARG A 100 4.56 -8.72 -26.18
CA ARG A 100 5.96 -8.28 -26.33
C ARG A 100 6.34 -7.31 -25.23
N CYS A 101 7.56 -7.42 -24.73
CA CYS A 101 8.07 -6.52 -23.70
C CYS A 101 8.37 -5.11 -24.24
N CYS A 102 8.63 -4.99 -25.54
CA CYS A 102 8.99 -3.74 -26.18
C CYS A 102 8.41 -3.59 -27.60
N ALA A 103 8.29 -2.35 -28.06
CA ALA A 103 7.77 -2.01 -29.38
C ALA A 103 8.79 -2.22 -30.52
N ALA A 104 10.02 -2.60 -30.20
CA ALA A 104 11.06 -2.83 -31.20
C ALA A 104 10.65 -3.99 -32.13
N PRO A 105 10.80 -3.85 -33.46
CA PRO A 105 10.36 -4.86 -34.43
C PRO A 105 10.99 -6.24 -34.21
N ASP A 106 12.21 -6.26 -33.70
CA ASP A 106 13.05 -7.42 -33.41
C ASP A 106 12.95 -7.92 -31.96
N CYS A 107 12.05 -7.34 -31.14
CA CYS A 107 11.82 -7.76 -29.76
C CYS A 107 11.17 -9.16 -29.72
N THR A 108 11.96 -10.17 -29.39
CA THR A 108 11.47 -11.55 -29.17
C THR A 108 11.04 -11.81 -27.73
N GLN A 109 11.35 -10.88 -26.82
CA GLN A 109 10.98 -11.00 -25.42
C GLN A 109 9.48 -10.81 -25.24
N THR A 110 8.85 -11.77 -24.58
CA THR A 110 7.44 -11.70 -24.23
C THR A 110 7.24 -11.88 -22.73
N ARG A 111 6.19 -11.26 -22.20
CA ARG A 111 5.74 -11.45 -20.82
C ARG A 111 4.29 -11.87 -20.78
N PRO A 112 3.86 -12.64 -19.78
CA PRO A 112 2.45 -12.94 -19.57
C PRO A 112 1.61 -11.65 -19.51
N VAL A 113 0.41 -11.69 -20.10
CA VAL A 113 -0.55 -10.59 -19.99
C VAL A 113 -1.19 -10.55 -18.61
N VAL A 114 -1.35 -11.71 -17.99
CA VAL A 114 -1.85 -11.86 -16.61
C VAL A 114 -0.68 -12.09 -15.67
N MET A 115 -0.59 -11.26 -14.65
CA MET A 115 0.36 -11.42 -13.57
C MET A 115 -0.32 -12.07 -12.39
N ARG A 116 0.31 -13.09 -11.81
CA ARG A 116 -0.20 -13.85 -10.67
C ARG A 116 0.74 -13.72 -9.49
N GLN A 117 0.17 -13.56 -8.31
CA GLN A 117 0.94 -13.47 -7.08
C GLN A 117 0.11 -13.94 -5.88
N VAL A 118 0.81 -14.53 -4.90
CA VAL A 118 0.28 -14.62 -3.54
C VAL A 118 0.49 -13.25 -2.91
N PHE A 119 -0.60 -12.50 -2.77
CA PHE A 119 -0.59 -11.15 -2.21
C PHE A 119 -0.88 -11.21 -0.71
N ARG A 120 -0.14 -10.46 0.09
CA ARG A 120 -0.24 -10.46 1.55
C ARG A 120 -0.59 -9.06 2.03
N ARG A 121 -1.46 -8.99 3.03
CA ARG A 121 -1.87 -7.74 3.66
C ARG A 121 -1.90 -7.90 5.16
N THR A 122 -1.39 -6.90 5.87
CA THR A 122 -1.50 -6.84 7.33
C THR A 122 -2.96 -6.69 7.73
N LEU A 123 -3.35 -7.42 8.76
CA LEU A 123 -4.65 -7.30 9.41
C LEU A 123 -4.52 -6.39 10.62
N TYR A 124 -5.49 -5.49 10.79
CA TYR A 124 -5.48 -4.49 11.83
C TYR A 124 -6.70 -4.59 12.75
N GLU A 125 -6.49 -4.21 14.00
CA GLU A 125 -7.53 -4.01 15.02
C GLU A 125 -7.49 -2.56 15.52
N VAL A 126 -8.66 -1.98 15.81
CA VAL A 126 -8.75 -0.64 16.39
C VAL A 126 -8.39 -0.70 17.88
N GLN A 127 -7.41 0.10 18.30
CA GLN A 127 -6.99 0.14 19.71
C GLN A 127 -8.06 0.79 20.59
N GLY A 128 -8.31 0.22 21.78
CA GLY A 128 -9.22 0.79 22.78
C GLY A 128 -10.69 0.35 22.65
N GLU A 129 -11.03 -0.46 21.66
CA GLU A 129 -12.37 -1.02 21.49
C GLU A 129 -12.39 -2.50 21.94
N SER A 130 -12.93 -2.78 23.14
CA SER A 130 -13.17 -4.15 23.61
C SER A 130 -14.12 -4.92 22.67
N PRO A 131 -13.95 -6.24 22.48
CA PRO A 131 -14.24 -6.90 21.21
C PRO A 131 -15.74 -7.11 20.96
N PRO A 132 -16.16 -7.12 19.69
CA PRO A 132 -16.36 -8.42 19.05
C PRO A 132 -15.41 -8.60 17.86
N VAL A 133 -15.07 -9.87 17.58
CA VAL A 133 -14.27 -10.44 16.48
C VAL A 133 -14.53 -9.83 15.07
N GLN A 134 -15.55 -8.99 14.92
CA GLN A 134 -15.94 -8.29 13.68
C GLN A 134 -15.08 -7.07 13.29
N ARG A 135 -14.01 -6.72 14.01
CA ARG A 135 -13.22 -5.51 13.72
C ARG A 135 -11.79 -5.78 13.22
N ILE A 136 -11.46 -7.02 12.85
CA ILE A 136 -10.24 -7.29 12.10
C ILE A 136 -10.43 -6.80 10.67
N ARG A 137 -9.75 -5.72 10.31
CA ARG A 137 -9.89 -5.08 9.00
C ARG A 137 -8.65 -5.31 8.16
N ALA A 138 -8.90 -5.68 6.90
CA ALA A 138 -7.90 -5.57 5.86
C ALA A 138 -7.91 -4.13 5.30
N GLU A 139 -9.09 -3.54 5.12
CA GLU A 139 -9.26 -2.21 4.53
C GLU A 139 -9.10 -1.09 5.54
N LEU A 140 -8.34 -0.06 5.15
CA LEU A 140 -8.09 1.13 5.96
C LEU A 140 -9.05 2.25 5.52
N GLU A 141 -9.54 3.03 6.46
CA GLU A 141 -10.42 4.18 6.24
C GLU A 141 -9.67 5.50 6.47
N ILE A 142 -10.22 6.60 5.97
CA ILE A 142 -9.68 7.95 6.17
C ILE A 142 -9.52 8.24 7.66
N GLY A 143 -8.34 8.72 8.05
CA GLY A 143 -8.01 9.04 9.44
C GLY A 143 -7.45 7.85 10.24
N ASP A 144 -7.41 6.65 9.66
CA ASP A 144 -6.70 5.53 10.27
C ASP A 144 -5.20 5.81 10.33
N MET A 145 -4.61 5.46 11.46
CA MET A 145 -3.20 5.62 11.76
C MET A 145 -2.61 4.28 12.21
N TYR A 146 -1.41 3.95 11.76
CA TYR A 146 -0.73 2.72 12.16
C TYR A 146 0.78 2.89 12.04
N TYR A 147 1.53 2.07 12.77
CA TYR A 147 2.97 1.97 12.53
C TYR A 147 3.24 1.03 11.35
N ALA A 148 4.00 1.52 10.36
CA ALA A 148 4.50 0.71 9.26
C ALA A 148 5.63 -0.19 9.75
N THR A 149 5.25 -1.33 10.33
CA THR A 149 6.18 -2.28 10.97
C THR A 149 7.24 -2.86 10.03
N TRP A 150 7.01 -2.81 8.71
CA TRP A 150 8.02 -3.18 7.72
C TRP A 150 9.16 -2.15 7.60
N PHE A 151 9.01 -0.96 8.17
CA PHE A 151 10.08 0.03 8.36
C PHE A 151 10.68 -0.01 9.76
N ASP A 152 10.20 -0.87 10.66
CA ASP A 152 10.71 -0.89 12.04
C ASP A 152 12.20 -1.22 12.02
N CYS A 153 12.99 -0.24 12.46
CA CYS A 153 14.44 -0.31 12.46
C CYS A 153 14.97 -1.00 13.72
N GLU A 154 14.15 -1.78 14.43
CA GLU A 154 14.63 -2.59 15.57
C GLU A 154 15.79 -3.52 15.16
N GLN A 155 15.83 -3.94 13.89
CA GLN A 155 16.94 -4.72 13.33
C GLN A 155 18.18 -3.87 12.95
N ARG A 156 18.10 -2.54 13.04
CA ARG A 156 19.15 -1.56 12.73
C ARG A 156 19.10 -0.38 13.69
N ALA A 157 19.37 -0.65 14.97
CA ALA A 157 19.53 0.41 15.98
C ALA A 157 20.45 1.54 15.45
N GLY A 158 19.88 2.74 15.31
CA GLY A 158 20.60 3.94 14.85
C GLY A 158 20.50 4.28 13.35
N ASN A 159 19.83 3.47 12.51
CA ASN A 159 19.68 3.75 11.08
C ASN A 159 18.23 3.62 10.63
N CYS A 160 17.47 4.72 10.68
CA CYS A 160 16.15 4.76 10.05
C CYS A 160 16.23 4.65 8.53
N HIS A 161 15.15 4.16 7.89
CA HIS A 161 15.07 3.87 6.44
C HIS A 161 15.49 5.06 5.52
N HIS A 162 15.49 6.29 6.04
CA HIS A 162 15.89 7.49 5.31
C HIS A 162 17.20 8.14 5.79
N GLY A 163 18.02 7.42 6.56
CA GLY A 163 19.28 7.94 7.10
C GLY A 163 19.10 8.92 8.26
N TRP A 164 17.88 9.06 8.80
CA TRP A 164 17.63 9.85 10.01
C TRP A 164 18.39 9.25 11.19
N ILE A 165 19.16 10.08 11.90
CA ILE A 165 19.95 9.65 13.07
C ILE A 165 19.24 9.90 14.40
N ASN A 166 18.11 10.60 14.39
CA ASN A 166 17.35 10.99 15.58
C ASN A 166 15.91 10.46 15.55
N CYS A 167 15.67 9.28 14.98
CA CYS A 167 14.35 8.66 14.98
C CYS A 167 14.16 7.74 16.19
N ASP A 168 12.91 7.49 16.56
CA ASP A 168 12.50 6.49 17.55
C ASP A 168 12.29 5.09 16.93
N GLY A 169 12.67 4.91 15.66
CA GLY A 169 12.51 3.66 14.91
C GLY A 169 11.09 3.40 14.40
N LYS A 170 10.10 4.27 14.68
CA LYS A 170 8.69 4.06 14.34
C LYS A 170 8.20 4.99 13.22
N HIS A 171 7.64 4.40 12.17
CA HIS A 171 7.05 5.14 11.05
C HIS A 171 5.52 5.20 11.17
N LEU A 172 4.98 6.37 11.53
CA LEU A 172 3.53 6.56 11.61
C LEU A 172 2.96 6.85 10.23
N MET A 173 2.11 5.96 9.74
CA MET A 173 1.32 6.13 8.54
C MET A 173 -0.06 6.69 8.90
N VAL A 174 -0.60 7.55 8.04
CA VAL A 174 -1.97 8.08 8.16
C VAL A 174 -2.69 7.99 6.83
N VAL A 175 -3.92 7.48 6.83
CA VAL A 175 -4.76 7.45 5.63
C VAL A 175 -5.40 8.80 5.40
N LEU A 176 -5.06 9.42 4.26
CA LEU A 176 -5.53 10.73 3.85
C LEU A 176 -6.95 10.68 3.25
N PRO A 177 -7.66 11.83 3.17
CA PRO A 177 -9.00 11.89 2.57
C PRO A 177 -9.10 11.41 1.11
N ASN A 178 -8.00 11.51 0.35
CA ASN A 178 -7.93 10.97 -1.01
C ASN A 178 -7.72 9.44 -1.05
N GLY A 179 -7.53 8.78 0.10
CA GLY A 179 -7.29 7.35 0.26
C GLY A 179 -5.83 6.93 0.09
N ARG A 180 -4.89 7.88 -0.04
CA ARG A 180 -3.44 7.60 0.01
C ARG A 180 -2.95 7.56 1.45
N GLU A 181 -1.77 7.00 1.63
CA GLU A 181 -1.12 6.90 2.93
C GLU A 181 0.01 7.94 3.01
N TRP A 182 0.09 8.65 4.13
CA TRP A 182 1.16 9.59 4.42
C TRP A 182 2.07 9.05 5.51
N ASP A 183 3.36 8.88 5.19
CA ASP A 183 4.41 8.64 6.20
C ASP A 183 4.76 9.97 6.89
N VAL A 184 4.22 10.15 8.10
CA VAL A 184 4.45 11.33 8.94
C VAL A 184 5.91 11.40 9.41
N SER A 185 6.52 10.24 9.69
CA SER A 185 7.91 10.13 10.15
C SER A 185 8.92 10.23 9.00
N GLY A 186 8.43 10.09 7.77
CA GLY A 186 9.21 10.05 6.53
C GLY A 186 9.76 11.41 6.09
N ARG A 187 10.68 11.35 5.11
CA ARG A 187 11.18 12.55 4.45
C ARG A 187 10.28 12.91 3.26
N ALA A 188 9.83 14.15 3.22
CA ALA A 188 9.06 14.67 2.10
C ALA A 188 9.88 14.69 0.80
N SER A 189 9.24 14.42 -0.34
CA SER A 189 9.88 14.50 -1.66
C SER A 189 10.39 15.91 -2.01
N ASN A 190 9.72 16.94 -1.49
CA ASN A 190 10.10 18.36 -1.60
C ASN A 190 10.91 18.88 -0.39
N CYS A 191 11.55 18.00 0.39
CA CYS A 191 12.47 18.37 1.46
C CYS A 191 13.56 19.33 0.95
N THR A 192 13.77 20.44 1.68
CA THR A 192 14.77 21.48 1.33
C THR A 192 16.12 21.28 2.02
N LEU A 193 16.25 20.30 2.93
CA LEU A 193 17.47 20.03 3.70
C LEU A 193 17.92 18.57 3.51
N LYS A 194 18.00 18.10 2.26
CA LYS A 194 18.22 16.67 1.95
C LYS A 194 19.51 16.06 2.51
N ASP A 195 20.50 16.88 2.82
CA ASP A 195 21.77 16.39 3.38
C ASP A 195 21.80 16.43 4.93
N ASP A 196 20.79 17.02 5.56
CA ASP A 196 20.64 17.05 7.01
C ASP A 196 19.82 15.82 7.48
N ASN A 197 20.42 15.01 8.34
CA ASN A 197 19.84 13.78 8.87
C ASN A 197 19.29 13.92 10.30
N VAL A 198 19.14 15.15 10.79
CA VAL A 198 18.56 15.48 12.09
C VAL A 198 17.22 16.23 11.94
N HIS A 199 17.07 17.06 10.91
CA HIS A 199 15.81 17.79 10.73
C HIS A 199 14.61 16.86 10.52
N ARG A 200 13.40 17.40 10.62
CA ARG A 200 12.18 16.69 10.22
C ARG A 200 11.41 17.48 9.18
N CYS A 201 10.78 16.77 8.25
CA CYS A 201 9.82 17.43 7.36
C CYS A 201 8.56 17.81 8.15
N TRP A 202 8.12 16.94 9.04
CA TRP A 202 7.03 17.19 10.00
C TRP A 202 7.41 16.58 11.34
N VAL A 203 7.08 17.27 12.42
CA VAL A 203 7.34 16.77 13.77
C VAL A 203 6.05 16.18 14.31
N ARG A 204 6.10 14.89 14.62
CA ARG A 204 5.05 14.20 15.37
C ARG A 204 5.29 14.43 16.86
N HIS A 205 4.22 14.78 17.55
CA HIS A 205 4.21 14.98 19.00
C HIS A 205 3.12 14.13 19.64
N GLY A 206 3.30 13.84 20.93
CA GLY A 206 2.41 12.98 21.69
C GLY A 206 2.57 11.51 21.34
N ASP A 207 1.55 10.72 21.69
CA ASP A 207 1.51 9.26 21.52
C ASP A 207 0.26 8.85 20.72
N PRO A 208 0.42 8.38 19.47
CA PRO A 208 -0.67 7.87 18.66
C PRO A 208 -1.49 6.76 19.32
N GLU A 209 -0.87 5.88 20.11
CA GLU A 209 -1.56 4.74 20.77
C GLU A 209 -2.55 5.22 21.83
N SER A 210 -2.29 6.37 22.44
CA SER A 210 -3.18 7.04 23.39
C SER A 210 -4.28 7.90 22.72
N GLY A 211 -4.25 8.03 21.40
CA GLY A 211 -5.10 8.95 20.63
C GLY A 211 -4.69 10.42 20.74
N ASN A 212 -3.63 10.75 21.48
CA ASN A 212 -3.09 12.11 21.60
C ASN A 212 -1.90 12.29 20.66
N VAL A 213 -2.17 12.55 19.38
CA VAL A 213 -1.13 12.85 18.39
C VAL A 213 -1.41 14.17 17.70
N HIS A 214 -0.36 14.98 17.53
CA HIS A 214 -0.40 16.16 16.68
C HIS A 214 0.86 16.23 15.82
N VAL A 215 0.74 16.86 14.66
CA VAL A 215 1.82 16.96 13.68
C VAL A 215 1.94 18.41 13.23
N ASP A 216 3.13 18.98 13.38
CA ASP A 216 3.38 20.37 13.00
C ASP A 216 4.85 20.62 12.58
N LYS A 217 5.26 21.90 12.60
CA LYS A 217 6.60 22.36 12.26
C LYS A 217 7.42 22.84 13.47
N ALA A 218 6.91 22.64 14.69
CA ALA A 218 7.58 23.05 15.92
C ALA A 218 8.76 22.11 16.21
N GLY A 219 9.98 22.58 15.92
CA GLY A 219 11.23 21.84 16.09
C GLY A 219 12.22 22.15 14.98
N LEU A 220 13.28 21.35 14.87
CA LEU A 220 14.23 21.45 13.75
C LEU A 220 13.56 20.92 12.48
N THR A 221 12.98 21.80 11.68
CA THR A 221 12.26 21.43 10.46
C THR A 221 12.78 22.13 9.21
N CYS A 222 12.52 21.51 8.06
CA CYS A 222 12.76 22.13 6.76
C CYS A 222 11.54 22.90 6.25
N SER A 223 11.71 23.66 5.17
CA SER A 223 10.65 24.46 4.54
C SER A 223 9.71 23.65 3.62
N ALA A 224 9.76 22.31 3.66
CA ALA A 224 8.82 21.48 2.90
C ALA A 224 7.37 21.86 3.27
N GLY A 225 6.58 22.28 2.29
CA GLY A 225 5.16 22.57 2.50
C GLY A 225 4.29 21.30 2.55
N ALA A 226 2.97 21.48 2.54
CA ALA A 226 1.99 20.40 2.49
C ALA A 226 2.08 19.50 1.24
N GLY A 227 2.99 19.78 0.29
CA GLY A 227 3.27 18.92 -0.85
C GLY A 227 3.77 17.52 -0.50
N SER A 228 4.08 17.22 0.77
CA SER A 228 4.33 15.87 1.28
C SER A 228 3.05 15.10 1.64
N ILE A 229 1.91 15.79 1.70
CA ILE A 229 0.59 15.28 2.05
C ILE A 229 -0.17 15.16 0.71
N GLN A 230 0.15 14.13 -0.07
CA GLN A 230 -0.38 13.93 -1.42
C GLN A 230 -1.02 12.58 -1.61
#